data_AF-A0A821VX37-F1
#
_entry.id   AF-A0A821VX37-F1
#
_cell.length_a   1.000
_cell.length_b   1.000
_cell.length_c   1.000
_cell.angle_alpha   90.00
_cell.angle_beta   90.00
_cell.angle_gamma   90.00
#
_symmetry.space_group_name_H-M   'P 1'
#
loop_
_entity.id
_entity.type
_entity.pdbx_description
1 polymer ?
#
loop_
_entity_poly.entity_id
_entity_poly.type
_entity_poly.pdbx_seq_one_letter_code
_entity_poly.pdbx_strand_id
1 'polypeptide(L)'
;YVLENQQLLYLFFGDQFFWGRVIEKSGAGPHPLPGKSITVDRLVEAFHFVHKPTTRAAAERIRNAMLEEDGCTAAVHAFHSNLPLTRMYSDLEPTFAACYRSDKYNIQISRPVAQVLVAAGVLEELELHPHVIRNWQFMHDHRMHFPTHGLIKHSQKAFSNSSRICW
;
A
#
# COMPACT_ATOMS: atom_id res chain seq x y z
N TYR A 1 26.98 15.81 -2.02
CA TYR A 1 27.46 15.80 -0.62
C TYR A 1 27.00 14.61 0.23
N VAL A 2 26.25 13.63 -0.31
CA VAL A 2 25.79 12.45 0.48
C VAL A 2 26.56 11.15 0.14
N LEU A 3 27.48 11.15 -0.84
CA LEU A 3 28.04 9.91 -1.42
C LEU A 3 29.44 9.49 -0.94
N GLU A 4 30.04 10.14 0.06
CA GLU A 4 31.40 9.80 0.53
C GLU A 4 31.47 9.18 1.94
N ASN A 5 30.38 9.12 2.69
CA ASN A 5 30.41 8.64 4.07
C ASN A 5 29.83 7.22 4.18
N GLN A 6 30.69 6.23 4.45
CA GLN A 6 30.24 4.92 4.94
C GLN A 6 29.57 5.10 6.30
N GLN A 7 28.25 4.93 6.36
CA GLN A 7 27.49 5.06 7.61
C GLN A 7 27.33 3.71 8.29
N LEU A 8 27.67 3.67 9.58
CA LEU A 8 27.31 2.61 10.50
C LEU A 8 25.85 2.77 10.89
N LEU A 9 25.01 1.79 10.54
CA LEU A 9 23.58 1.81 10.85
C LEU A 9 23.37 1.47 12.34
N TYR A 10 23.04 2.47 13.16
CA TYR A 10 22.63 2.28 14.54
C TYR A 10 21.14 1.90 14.60
N LEU A 11 20.85 0.66 14.97
CA LEU A 11 19.50 0.08 14.94
C LEU A 11 18.70 0.44 16.19
N PHE A 12 17.80 1.42 16.10
CA PHE A 12 16.92 1.80 17.21
C PHE A 12 15.45 1.44 16.96
N PHE A 13 14.91 1.67 15.76
CA PHE A 13 13.51 1.32 15.44
C PHE A 13 13.23 1.28 13.92
N GLY A 14 12.11 0.63 13.53
CA GLY A 14 11.54 0.72 12.19
C GLY A 14 12.21 -0.15 11.13
N ASP A 15 12.40 0.42 9.93
CA ASP A 15 12.98 -0.21 8.74
C ASP A 15 14.49 -0.46 8.86
N GLN A 16 15.14 0.12 9.87
CA GLN A 16 16.56 -0.03 10.13
C GLN A 16 16.96 -1.51 10.29
N PHE A 17 16.17 -2.34 10.97
CA PHE A 17 16.47 -3.78 11.10
C PHE A 17 16.41 -4.51 9.75
N PHE A 18 15.46 -4.14 8.90
CA PHE A 18 15.33 -4.67 7.56
C PHE A 18 16.55 -4.29 6.72
N TRP A 19 16.89 -3.00 6.66
CA TRP A 19 18.03 -2.52 5.88
C TRP A 19 19.36 -3.02 6.41
N GLY A 20 19.54 -3.12 7.73
CA GLY A 20 20.73 -3.73 8.33
C GLY A 20 20.97 -5.16 7.84
N ARG A 21 19.91 -5.98 7.79
CA ARG A 21 19.99 -7.36 7.27
C ARG A 21 20.26 -7.39 5.76
N VAL A 22 19.69 -6.48 4.98
CA VAL A 22 19.94 -6.37 3.53
C VAL A 22 21.40 -6.00 3.26
N ILE A 23 21.94 -5.03 4.00
CA ILE A 23 23.33 -4.57 3.92
C ILE A 23 24.31 -5.68 4.32
N GLU A 24 24.02 -6.40 5.40
CA GLU A 24 24.81 -7.56 5.83
C GLU A 24 24.83 -8.65 4.74
N LYS A 25 23.65 -9.06 4.25
CA LYS A 25 23.53 -10.14 3.24
C LYS A 25 24.21 -9.81 1.92
N SER A 26 24.27 -8.53 1.57
CA SER A 26 24.95 -8.06 0.37
C SER A 26 26.47 -7.90 0.56
N GLY A 27 26.96 -8.09 1.79
CA GLY A 27 28.38 -7.94 2.16
C GLY A 27 28.84 -6.48 2.20
N ALA A 28 27.92 -5.52 2.05
CA ALA A 28 28.20 -4.09 2.04
C ALA A 28 28.31 -3.50 3.45
N GLY A 29 28.09 -4.30 4.49
CA GLY A 29 28.32 -3.90 5.87
C GLY A 29 28.42 -5.10 6.82
N PRO A 30 28.79 -4.83 8.09
CA PRO A 30 28.97 -5.85 9.11
C PRO A 30 27.62 -6.43 9.57
N HIS A 31 27.68 -7.49 10.38
CA HIS A 31 26.50 -8.03 11.06
C HIS A 31 25.81 -6.91 11.87
N PRO A 32 24.47 -6.81 11.83
CA PRO A 32 23.78 -5.71 12.52
C PRO A 32 24.03 -5.76 14.02
N LEU A 33 24.44 -4.64 14.61
CA LEU A 33 24.77 -4.56 16.03
C LEU A 33 23.47 -4.44 16.86
N PRO A 34 23.21 -5.34 17.82
CA PRO A 34 22.03 -5.24 18.67
C PRO A 34 22.19 -4.07 19.65
N GLY A 35 21.31 -3.06 19.56
CA GLY A 35 21.42 -1.83 20.34
C GLY A 35 21.53 -2.02 21.86
N LYS A 36 20.93 -3.08 22.42
CA LYS A 36 21.00 -3.40 23.87
C LYS A 36 22.34 -3.98 24.32
N SER A 37 23.24 -4.35 23.40
CA SER A 37 24.51 -5.04 23.70
C SER A 37 25.70 -4.46 22.93
N ILE A 38 25.62 -3.18 22.57
CA ILE A 38 26.69 -2.48 21.86
C ILE A 38 27.85 -2.23 22.84
N THR A 39 29.06 -2.64 22.44
CA THR A 39 30.30 -2.37 23.17
C THR A 39 31.25 -1.61 22.27
N VAL A 40 32.20 -0.88 22.86
CA VAL A 40 33.21 -0.12 22.11
C VAL A 40 33.98 -1.03 21.16
N ASP A 41 34.39 -2.21 21.62
CA ASP A 41 35.14 -3.17 20.79
C ASP A 41 34.36 -3.63 19.55
N ARG A 42 33.06 -3.94 19.72
CA ARG A 42 32.19 -4.33 18.60
C ARG A 42 31.99 -3.20 17.61
N LEU A 43 31.94 -1.96 18.10
CA LEU A 43 31.85 -0.79 17.24
C LEU A 43 33.15 -0.59 16.45
N VAL A 44 34.31 -0.71 17.10
CA VAL A 44 35.63 -0.65 16.45
C VAL A 44 35.78 -1.73 15.40
N GLU A 45 35.38 -2.97 15.69
CA GLU A 45 35.38 -4.07 14.73
C GLU A 45 34.49 -3.78 13.52
N ALA A 46 33.29 -3.25 13.77
CA ALA A 46 32.36 -2.85 12.72
C ALA A 46 32.93 -1.71 11.85
N PHE A 47 33.65 -0.74 12.44
CA PHE A 47 34.38 0.29 11.70
C PHE A 47 35.48 -0.29 10.83
N HIS A 48 36.30 -1.21 11.36
CA HIS A 48 37.31 -1.89 10.55
C HIS A 48 36.67 -2.68 9.41
N PHE A 49 35.51 -3.30 9.65
CA PHE A 49 34.79 -4.04 8.63
C PHE A 49 34.34 -3.15 7.47
N VAL A 50 33.70 -2.01 7.74
CA VAL A 50 33.21 -1.14 6.65
C VAL A 50 34.35 -0.63 5.77
N HIS A 51 35.53 -0.36 6.36
CA HIS A 51 36.72 0.09 5.64
C HIS A 51 37.41 -0.99 4.81
N LYS A 52 36.99 -2.27 4.88
CA LYS A 52 37.58 -3.33 4.06
C LYS A 52 37.34 -3.03 2.58
N PRO A 53 38.34 -3.23 1.70
CA PRO A 53 38.18 -3.04 0.25
C PRO A 53 37.04 -3.88 -0.33
N THR A 54 36.82 -5.09 0.20
CA THR A 54 35.74 -6.00 -0.20
C THR A 54 34.36 -5.42 0.11
N THR A 55 34.20 -4.83 1.29
CA THR A 55 32.96 -4.19 1.74
C THR A 55 32.66 -2.94 0.91
N ARG A 56 33.69 -2.13 0.63
CA ARG A 56 33.57 -0.99 -0.30
C ARG A 56 33.20 -1.45 -1.71
N ALA A 57 33.84 -2.48 -2.25
CA ALA A 57 33.52 -3.01 -3.57
C ALA A 57 32.08 -3.56 -3.65
N ALA A 58 31.57 -4.19 -2.59
CA ALA A 58 30.19 -4.61 -2.51
C ALA A 58 29.21 -3.42 -2.52
N ALA A 59 29.48 -2.38 -1.73
CA ALA A 59 28.68 -1.16 -1.72
C ALA A 59 28.68 -0.45 -3.10
N GLU A 60 29.82 -0.38 -3.76
CA GLU A 60 29.96 0.18 -5.11
C GLU A 60 29.16 -0.60 -6.16
N ARG A 61 29.16 -1.95 -6.09
CA ARG A 61 28.32 -2.79 -6.96
C ARG A 61 26.84 -2.50 -6.77
N ILE A 62 26.38 -2.39 -5.52
CA ILE A 62 24.98 -2.06 -5.21
C ILE A 62 24.64 -0.68 -5.77
N ARG A 63 25.50 0.32 -5.53
CA ARG A 63 25.31 1.67 -6.07
C ARG A 63 25.19 1.66 -7.58
N ASN A 64 26.08 0.97 -8.29
CA ASN A 64 26.05 0.94 -9.75
C ASN A 64 24.79 0.26 -10.27
N ALA A 65 24.37 -0.86 -9.65
CA ALA A 65 23.09 -1.50 -9.99
C ALA A 65 21.89 -0.57 -9.77
N MET A 66 21.87 0.19 -8.66
CA MET A 66 20.82 1.19 -8.38
C MET A 66 20.83 2.38 -9.34
N LEU A 67 21.98 2.73 -9.93
CA LEU A 67 22.08 3.79 -10.93
C LEU A 67 21.62 3.33 -12.32
N GLU A 68 21.75 2.04 -12.61
CA GLU A 68 21.34 1.43 -13.87
C GLU A 68 19.87 0.99 -13.89
N GLU A 69 19.24 0.85 -12.72
CA GLU A 69 17.83 0.44 -12.61
C GLU A 69 16.84 1.60 -12.74
N ASP A 70 15.68 1.32 -13.32
CA ASP A 70 14.48 2.16 -13.17
C ASP A 70 13.55 1.56 -12.11
N GLY A 71 13.91 1.78 -10.85
CA GLY A 71 13.18 1.26 -9.70
C GLY A 71 11.74 1.79 -9.61
N CYS A 72 11.48 3.01 -10.10
CA CYS A 72 10.14 3.60 -10.04
C CYS A 72 9.18 2.89 -11.00
N THR A 73 9.59 2.75 -12.27
CA THR A 73 8.79 2.05 -13.27
C THR A 73 8.60 0.57 -12.89
N ALA A 74 9.66 -0.09 -12.41
CA ALA A 74 9.58 -1.47 -11.94
C ALA A 74 8.59 -1.61 -10.78
N ALA A 75 8.61 -0.70 -9.80
CA ALA A 75 7.69 -0.69 -8.67
C ALA A 75 6.24 -0.46 -9.11
N VAL A 76 5.99 0.49 -10.02
CA VAL A 76 4.65 0.75 -10.58
C VAL A 76 4.15 -0.49 -11.32
N HIS A 77 4.97 -1.09 -12.18
CA HIS A 77 4.59 -2.30 -12.90
C HIS A 77 4.29 -3.48 -11.95
N ALA A 78 5.14 -3.69 -10.96
CA ALA A 78 4.94 -4.71 -9.94
C ALA A 78 3.66 -4.46 -9.14
N PHE A 79 3.38 -3.21 -8.76
CA PHE A 79 2.15 -2.83 -8.08
C PHE A 79 0.93 -3.20 -8.92
N HIS A 80 0.84 -2.73 -10.16
CA HIS A 80 -0.29 -3.01 -11.05
C HIS A 80 -0.49 -4.50 -11.33
N SER A 81 0.60 -5.25 -11.51
CA SER A 81 0.55 -6.70 -11.75
C SER A 81 0.02 -7.51 -10.56
N ASN A 82 0.10 -6.94 -9.35
CA ASN A 82 -0.34 -7.60 -8.10
C ASN A 82 -1.71 -7.11 -7.60
N LEU A 83 -2.39 -6.23 -8.35
CA LEU A 83 -3.74 -5.78 -8.02
C LEU A 83 -4.78 -6.84 -8.45
N PRO A 84 -5.71 -7.23 -7.56
CA PRO A 84 -6.81 -8.12 -7.91
C PRO A 84 -7.91 -7.34 -8.66
N LEU A 85 -7.60 -6.89 -9.89
CA LEU A 85 -8.46 -5.97 -10.66
C LEU A 85 -9.90 -6.46 -10.81
N THR A 86 -10.10 -7.76 -11.03
CA THR A 86 -11.44 -8.37 -11.11
C THR A 86 -12.26 -8.21 -9.84
N ARG A 87 -11.63 -8.12 -8.67
CA ARG A 87 -12.28 -7.83 -7.38
C ARG A 87 -12.37 -6.34 -7.08
N MET A 88 -11.74 -5.49 -7.88
CA MET A 88 -11.75 -4.03 -7.68
C MET A 88 -12.81 -3.34 -8.52
N TYR A 89 -13.16 -3.87 -9.69
CA TYR A 89 -14.10 -3.25 -10.62
C TYR A 89 -15.55 -3.64 -10.38
N SER A 90 -16.49 -2.76 -10.70
CA SER A 90 -17.92 -3.05 -10.63
C SER A 90 -18.34 -4.01 -11.75
N ASP A 91 -19.12 -5.04 -11.42
CA ASP A 91 -19.55 -6.07 -12.37
C ASP A 91 -20.47 -5.51 -13.48
N LEU A 92 -21.23 -4.46 -13.16
CA LEU A 92 -22.18 -3.85 -14.09
C LEU A 92 -21.60 -2.66 -14.87
N GLU A 93 -20.51 -2.05 -14.39
CA GLU A 93 -19.85 -0.91 -15.04
C GLU A 93 -18.35 -0.91 -14.67
N PRO A 94 -17.51 -1.61 -15.45
CA PRO A 94 -16.11 -1.84 -15.10
C PRO A 94 -15.25 -0.58 -15.00
N THR A 95 -15.72 0.56 -15.52
CA THR A 95 -15.01 1.85 -15.39
C THR A 95 -14.93 2.33 -13.93
N PHE A 96 -15.84 1.87 -13.07
CA PHE A 96 -15.87 2.28 -11.66
C PHE A 96 -15.42 1.17 -10.72
N ALA A 97 -14.77 1.56 -9.62
CA ALA A 97 -14.42 0.64 -8.55
C ALA A 97 -15.66 0.17 -7.79
N ALA A 98 -15.71 -1.12 -7.46
CA ALA A 98 -16.72 -1.70 -6.60
C ALA A 98 -16.55 -1.19 -5.16
N CYS A 99 -17.64 -0.67 -4.60
CA CYS A 99 -17.70 -0.19 -3.21
C CYS A 99 -18.63 -1.02 -2.35
N TYR A 100 -19.60 -1.69 -2.98
CA TYR A 100 -20.63 -2.48 -2.32
C TYR A 100 -20.72 -3.87 -2.91
N ARG A 101 -21.14 -4.83 -2.11
CA ARG A 101 -21.50 -6.19 -2.52
C ARG A 101 -22.95 -6.44 -2.16
N SER A 102 -23.70 -6.98 -3.11
CA SER A 102 -25.06 -7.47 -2.89
C SER A 102 -25.01 -8.99 -2.82
N ASP A 103 -25.35 -9.55 -1.67
CA ASP A 103 -25.38 -11.01 -1.50
C ASP A 103 -26.57 -11.65 -2.23
N LYS A 104 -27.66 -10.90 -2.40
CA LYS A 104 -28.88 -11.32 -3.13
C LYS A 104 -28.61 -11.70 -4.58
N TYR A 105 -27.83 -10.86 -5.28
CA TYR A 105 -27.46 -11.09 -6.69
C TYR A 105 -26.03 -11.63 -6.85
N ASN A 106 -25.29 -11.74 -5.75
CA ASN A 106 -23.88 -12.12 -5.73
C ASN A 106 -23.01 -11.27 -6.68
N ILE A 107 -23.21 -9.95 -6.65
CA ILE A 107 -22.48 -8.97 -7.48
C ILE A 107 -21.77 -7.93 -6.63
N GLN A 108 -20.66 -7.41 -7.13
CA GLN A 108 -19.96 -6.24 -6.59
C GLN A 108 -20.22 -5.03 -7.49
N ILE A 109 -20.68 -3.93 -6.90
CA ILE A 109 -21.14 -2.76 -7.63
C ILE A 109 -20.49 -1.48 -7.10
N SER A 110 -20.30 -0.54 -8.02
CA SER A 110 -19.82 0.80 -7.68
C SER A 110 -20.91 1.63 -7.01
N ARG A 111 -20.49 2.73 -6.39
CA ARG A 111 -21.42 3.68 -5.75
C ARG A 111 -22.45 4.28 -6.73
N PRO A 112 -22.09 4.72 -7.95
CA PRO A 112 -23.07 5.23 -8.91
C PRO A 112 -24.10 4.16 -9.33
N VAL A 113 -23.65 2.93 -9.59
CA VAL A 113 -24.53 1.81 -9.97
C VAL A 113 -25.50 1.49 -8.83
N ALA A 114 -25.02 1.42 -7.59
CA ALA A 114 -25.85 1.20 -6.41
C ALA A 114 -26.95 2.28 -6.28
N GLN A 115 -26.62 3.55 -6.51
CA GLN A 115 -27.59 4.65 -6.44
C GLN A 115 -28.72 4.48 -7.46
N VAL A 116 -28.40 4.09 -8.69
CA VAL A 116 -29.41 3.87 -9.74
C VAL A 116 -30.31 2.68 -9.38
N LEU A 117 -29.74 1.57 -8.91
CA LEU A 117 -30.51 0.38 -8.55
C LEU A 117 -31.44 0.62 -7.35
N VAL A 118 -30.98 1.39 -6.36
CA VAL A 118 -31.82 1.79 -5.22
C VAL A 118 -32.92 2.75 -5.65
N ALA A 119 -32.62 3.74 -6.49
CA ALA A 119 -33.62 4.68 -7.00
C ALA A 119 -34.69 4.00 -7.88
N ALA A 120 -34.29 2.97 -8.63
CA ALA A 120 -35.19 2.15 -9.44
C ALA A 120 -36.00 1.12 -8.62
N GLY A 121 -35.74 1.00 -7.30
CA GLY A 121 -36.41 0.03 -6.44
C GLY A 121 -36.01 -1.43 -6.68
N VAL A 122 -34.88 -1.67 -7.35
CA VAL A 122 -34.35 -3.03 -7.61
C VAL A 122 -33.59 -3.57 -6.39
N LEU A 123 -32.94 -2.68 -5.64
CA LEU A 123 -32.18 -2.99 -4.43
C LEU A 123 -32.59 -2.06 -3.29
N GLU A 124 -32.52 -2.57 -2.06
CA GLU A 124 -32.64 -1.73 -0.85
C GLU A 124 -31.25 -1.38 -0.29
N GLU A 125 -31.11 -0.22 0.36
CA GLU A 125 -29.84 0.21 0.98
C GLU A 125 -29.34 -0.79 2.04
N LEU A 126 -30.25 -1.50 2.70
CA LEU A 126 -29.96 -2.54 3.69
C LEU A 126 -29.37 -3.82 3.07
N GLU A 127 -29.61 -4.07 1.77
CA GLU A 127 -29.10 -5.23 1.03
C GLU A 127 -27.67 -4.99 0.50
N LEU A 128 -27.07 -3.81 0.77
CA LEU A 128 -25.73 -3.44 0.34
C LEU A 128 -24.73 -3.52 1.50
N HIS A 129 -23.71 -4.35 1.33
CA HIS A 129 -22.60 -4.47 2.27
C HIS A 129 -21.34 -3.81 1.71
N PRO A 130 -20.46 -3.22 2.53
CA PRO A 130 -19.16 -2.73 2.06
C PRO A 130 -18.37 -3.84 1.37
N HIS A 131 -17.87 -3.56 0.16
CA HIS A 131 -17.05 -4.51 -0.59
C HIS A 131 -15.61 -4.46 -0.11
N VAL A 132 -15.09 -5.58 0.40
CA VAL A 132 -13.73 -5.67 0.92
C VAL A 132 -12.83 -6.40 -0.07
N ILE A 133 -11.89 -5.68 -0.67
CA ILE A 133 -10.96 -6.21 -1.67
C ILE A 133 -9.87 -7.07 -1.00
N ARG A 134 -9.33 -6.61 0.13
CA ARG A 134 -8.37 -7.34 0.97
C ARG A 134 -8.75 -7.21 2.45
N ASN A 135 -8.75 -8.34 3.14
CA ASN A 135 -8.86 -8.38 4.59
C ASN A 135 -7.47 -8.11 5.18
N TRP A 136 -7.27 -6.91 5.71
CA TRP A 136 -6.06 -6.59 6.44
C TRP A 136 -6.21 -7.06 7.88
N GLN A 137 -5.33 -7.96 8.32
CA GLN A 137 -5.17 -8.24 9.73
C GLN A 137 -4.35 -7.09 10.33
N PHE A 138 -5.03 -6.10 10.89
CA PHE A 138 -4.38 -5.05 11.65
C PHE A 138 -3.92 -5.61 13.00
N MET A 139 -2.71 -5.26 13.46
CA MET A 139 -2.24 -5.64 14.81
C MET A 139 -3.06 -4.98 15.93
N HIS A 140 -3.86 -3.96 15.60
CA HIS A 140 -4.86 -3.35 16.48
C HIS A 140 -6.20 -3.27 15.73
N ASP A 141 -7.28 -3.74 16.36
CA ASP A 141 -8.62 -3.82 15.77
C ASP A 141 -9.22 -2.41 15.60
N HIS A 142 -8.86 -1.72 14.52
CA HIS A 142 -9.51 -0.50 14.07
C HIS A 142 -10.04 -0.77 12.66
N ARG A 143 -11.15 -1.50 12.57
CA ARG A 143 -11.88 -1.64 11.31
C ARG A 143 -12.24 -0.25 10.80
N MET A 144 -11.87 0.06 9.56
CA MET A 144 -12.37 1.25 8.87
C MET A 144 -13.90 1.17 8.80
N HIS A 145 -14.59 2.07 9.51
CA HIS A 145 -16.04 2.20 9.42
C HIS A 145 -16.38 3.02 8.18
N PHE A 146 -16.79 2.35 7.10
CA PHE A 146 -17.36 3.03 5.94
C PHE A 146 -18.81 3.40 6.28
N PRO A 147 -19.21 4.69 6.25
CA PRO A 147 -20.59 5.06 6.44
C PRO A 147 -21.42 4.49 5.29
N THR A 148 -22.19 3.44 5.59
CA THR A 148 -23.21 2.89 4.69
C THR A 148 -24.41 3.83 4.63
N HIS A 149 -24.69 4.57 5.72
CA HIS A 149 -25.81 5.50 5.80
C HIS A 149 -25.51 6.84 5.15
N GLY A 150 -26.31 7.18 4.13
CA GLY A 150 -26.28 8.50 3.49
C GLY A 150 -26.24 8.47 1.96
N LEU A 151 -26.39 7.30 1.33
CA LEU A 151 -26.48 7.18 -0.13
C LEU A 151 -27.63 8.03 -0.71
N ILE A 152 -28.70 8.22 0.07
CA ILE A 152 -29.95 8.84 -0.38
C ILE A 152 -30.04 10.35 -0.08
N LYS A 153 -29.31 10.88 0.93
CA LYS A 153 -29.48 12.30 1.35
C LYS A 153 -29.06 13.32 0.29
N HIS A 154 -28.20 12.95 -0.66
CA HIS A 154 -27.73 13.87 -1.71
C HIS A 154 -28.37 13.64 -3.09
N SER A 155 -29.08 12.53 -3.33
CA SER A 155 -29.68 12.24 -4.65
C SER A 155 -31.14 12.71 -4.78
N GLN A 156 -31.92 12.71 -3.70
CA GLN A 156 -33.32 13.17 -3.75
C GLN A 156 -33.45 14.64 -4.18
N LYS A 157 -32.47 15.48 -3.85
CA LYS A 157 -32.46 16.91 -4.23
C LYS A 157 -32.10 17.13 -5.71
N ALA A 158 -31.37 16.20 -6.33
CA ALA A 158 -31.02 16.28 -7.75
C ALA A 158 -32.18 15.82 -8.65
N PHE A 159 -32.92 14.78 -8.23
CA PHE A 159 -34.05 14.26 -9.01
C PHE A 159 -35.38 15.01 -8.77
N SER A 160 -35.62 15.62 -7.60
CA SER A 160 -36.85 16.41 -7.39
C SER A 160 -36.84 17.77 -8.12
N ASN A 161 -35.68 18.24 -8.60
CA ASN A 161 -35.56 19.51 -9.33
C ASN A 161 -35.65 19.35 -10.85
N SER A 162 -35.70 18.12 -11.37
CA SER A 162 -35.80 17.88 -12.82
C SER A 162 -37.24 17.82 -13.35
N SER A 163 -38.25 18.05 -12.48
CA SER A 163 -39.68 18.04 -12.83
C SER A 163 -40.27 19.43 -13.13
N ARG A 164 -39.44 20.48 -13.27
CA ARG A 164 -39.91 21.86 -13.56
C ARG A 164 -39.14 22.59 -14.67
N ILE A 165 -38.79 21.89 -15.74
CA ILE A 165 -38.43 22.56 -16.99
C ILE A 165 -39.23 21.90 -18.12
N CYS A 166 -40.45 22.40 -18.30
CA CYS A 166 -41.17 22.29 -19.56
C CYS A 166 -40.71 23.44 -20.46
N TRP A 167 -40.24 23.07 -21.66
CA TRP A 167 -39.86 23.89 -22.81
C TRP A 167 -38.69 24.86 -22.64
#